data_AF-A0A534K3Y8-F1
#
_entry.id   AF-A0A534K3Y8-F1
#
_cell.length_a   1.000
_cell.length_b   1.000
_cell.length_c   1.000
_cell.angle_alpha   90.00
_cell.angle_beta   90.00
_cell.angle_gamma   90.00
#
_symmetry.space_group_name_H-M   'P 1'
#
loop_
_entity.id
_entity.type
_entity.pdbx_description
1 polymer ?
#
loop_
_entity_poly.entity_id
_entity_poly.type
_entity_poly.pdbx_seq_one_letter_code
_entity_poly.pdbx_strand_id
1 'polypeptide(L)' 'MPLLRTKEIRAMDAKALADKLKELRSELMHERGVAAMGGAPPSPGKIRAIRRNIARILTIMREAPAPVASPAAAKKEETA' A
#
# COMPACT_ATOMS: atom_id res chain seq x y z
N MET A 1 13.32 -3.98 5.09
CA MET A 1 12.64 -3.02 4.19
C MET A 1 12.67 -1.63 4.80
N PRO A 2 13.07 -0.58 4.06
CA PRO A 2 13.06 0.79 4.55
C PRO A 2 11.63 1.32 4.77
N LEU A 3 11.49 2.19 5.77
CA LEU A 3 10.25 2.95 6.01
C LEU A 3 10.20 4.14 5.05
N LEU A 4 9.13 4.26 4.26
CA LEU A 4 8.93 5.40 3.35
C LEU A 4 8.80 6.70 4.14
N ARG A 5 9.56 7.73 3.78
CA ARG A 5 9.50 9.02 4.47
C ARG A 5 8.26 9.79 4.01
N THR A 6 7.61 10.48 4.94
CA THR A 6 6.40 11.28 4.68
C THR A 6 6.62 12.31 3.55
N LYS A 7 7.83 12.88 3.46
CA LYS A 7 8.21 13.82 2.40
C LYS A 7 8.19 13.20 1.00
N GLU A 8 8.66 11.96 0.88
CA GLU A 8 8.69 11.22 -0.39
C GLU A 8 7.28 10.89 -0.86
N ILE A 9 6.41 10.46 0.07
CA ILE A 9 5.02 10.12 -0.22
C ILE A 9 4.23 11.37 -0.64
N ARG A 10 4.48 12.54 -0.03
CA ARG A 10 3.83 13.80 -0.41
C ARG A 10 4.32 14.36 -1.76
N ALA A 11 5.53 13.99 -2.19
CA ALA A 11 6.07 14.37 -3.50
C ALA A 11 5.57 13.45 -4.63
N MET A 12 4.93 12.32 -4.30
CA MET A 12 4.37 11.41 -5.28
C MET A 12 3.00 11.88 -5.78
N ASP A 13 2.74 11.60 -7.06
CA ASP A 13 1.47 11.91 -7.69
C ASP A 13 0.35 10.96 -7.21
N ALA A 14 -0.91 11.38 -7.29
CA ALA A 14 -2.04 10.61 -6.74
C ALA A 14 -2.16 9.21 -7.36
N LYS A 15 -1.89 9.09 -8.67
CA LYS A 15 -1.84 7.80 -9.38
C LYS A 15 -0.68 6.94 -8.91
N ALA A 16 0.51 7.53 -8.77
CA ALA A 16 1.69 6.83 -8.28
C ALA A 16 1.50 6.32 -6.84
N LEU A 17 0.80 7.07 -5.98
CA LEU A 17 0.43 6.62 -4.64
C LEU A 17 -0.51 5.42 -4.66
N ALA A 18 -1.51 5.42 -5.54
CA ALA A 18 -2.44 4.30 -5.68
C ALA A 18 -1.72 3.04 -6.18
N ASP A 19 -0.82 3.18 -7.14
CA ASP A 19 -0.02 2.06 -7.66
C ASP A 19 0.94 1.51 -6.59
N LYS A 20 1.62 2.40 -5.85
CA LYS A 20 2.49 2.01 -4.73
C LYS A 20 1.73 1.30 -3.62
N LEU A 21 0.50 1.73 -3.35
CA LEU A 21 -0.38 1.09 -2.37
C LEU A 21 -0.78 -0.33 -2.80
N LYS A 22 -1.04 -0.57 -4.09
CA LYS A 22 -1.30 -1.90 -4.62
C LYS A 22 -0.08 -2.81 -4.49
N GLU A 23 1.11 -2.32 -4.85
CA GLU A 23 2.36 -3.08 -4.70
C GLU A 23 2.58 -3.52 -3.24
N LEU A 24 2.48 -2.57 -2.30
CA LEU A 24 2.68 -2.86 -0.87
C LEU A 24 1.64 -3.84 -0.32
N ARG A 25 0.40 -3.82 -0.82
CA ARG A 25 -0.64 -4.79 -0.45
C ARG A 25 -0.33 -6.18 -0.98
N SER A 26 0.16 -6.29 -2.23
CA SER A 26 0.59 -7.56 -2.81
C SER A 26 1.76 -8.16 -2.02
N GLU A 27 2.74 -7.33 -1.70
CA GLU A 27 3.89 -7.77 -0.88
C GLU A 27 3.45 -8.21 0.52
N LEU A 28 2.50 -7.49 1.14
CA LEU A 28 1.93 -7.89 2.44
C LEU A 28 1.24 -9.26 2.36
N MET A 29 0.49 -9.53 1.29
CA MET A 29 -0.18 -10.82 1.08
C MET A 29 0.84 -11.95 0.96
N HIS A 30 1.89 -11.75 0.17
CA HIS A 30 2.95 -12.75 -0.01
C HIS A 30 3.66 -13.07 1.31
N GLU A 31 4.09 -12.05 2.06
CA GLU A 31 4.76 -12.24 3.35
C GLU A 31 3.87 -12.92 4.39
N ARG A 32 2.56 -12.64 4.36
CA ARG A 32 1.59 -13.36 5.20
C ARG A 32 1.44 -14.81 4.80
N GLY A 33 1.45 -15.11 3.50
CA GLY A 33 1.42 -16.49 2.99
C GLY A 33 2.63 -17.30 3.47
N VAL A 34 3.84 -16.73 3.36
CA VAL A 34 5.07 -17.34 3.87
C VAL A 34 5.01 -17.58 5.39
N ALA A 35 4.56 -16.57 6.14
CA ALA A 35 4.41 -16.70 7.59
C ALA A 35 3.35 -17.76 7.98
N ALA A 36 2.25 -17.86 7.24
CA ALA A 36 1.20 -18.84 7.48
C ALA A 36 1.64 -20.28 7.19
N MET A 37 2.54 -20.47 6.21
CA MET A 37 3.14 -21.78 5.91
C MET A 37 4.17 -22.24 6.97
N GLY A 38 4.36 -21.48 8.05
CA GLY A 38 5.32 -21.79 9.11
C GLY A 38 6.77 -21.47 8.72
N GLY A 39 6.99 -20.83 7.57
CA GLY A 39 8.29 -20.32 7.18
C GLY A 39 8.67 -19.13 8.06
N ALA A 40 9.90 -19.12 8.57
CA ALA A 40 10.44 -17.94 9.22
C ALA A 40 10.43 -16.77 8.21
N PRO A 41 9.81 -15.62 8.53
CA PRO A 41 9.86 -14.47 7.64
C PRO A 41 11.33 -14.12 7.35
N PRO A 42 11.69 -13.80 6.09
CA PRO A 42 13.08 -13.47 5.73
C PRO A 42 13.63 -12.26 6.49
N SER A 43 12.75 -11.45 7.10
CA SER A 43 13.13 -10.43 8.06
C SER A 43 12.04 -10.23 9.12
N PRO A 44 12.35 -10.31 10.43
CA PRO A 44 11.37 -10.21 11.52
C PRO A 44 10.71 -8.82 11.69
N GLY A 45 10.98 -7.87 10.80
CA GLY A 45 10.34 -6.55 10.79
C GLY A 45 9.58 -6.22 9.51
N LYS A 46 9.62 -7.08 8.48
CA LYS A 46 9.16 -6.74 7.13
C LYS A 46 7.65 -6.49 7.08
N ILE A 47 6.84 -7.39 7.62
CA ILE A 47 5.37 -7.24 7.71
C ILE A 47 5.01 -5.95 8.45
N ARG A 48 5.70 -5.64 9.56
CA ARG A 48 5.45 -4.41 10.34
C ARG A 48 5.84 -3.15 9.58
N ALA A 49 6.90 -3.20 8.77
CA ALA A 49 7.32 -2.09 7.92
C ALA A 49 6.31 -1.83 6.79
N ILE A 50 5.89 -2.88 6.08
CA ILE A 50 4.89 -2.78 4.99
C ILE A 50 3.59 -2.18 5.52
N ARG A 51 3.08 -2.69 6.66
CA ARG A 51 1.87 -2.14 7.30
C ARG A 51 1.98 -0.65 7.62
N ARG A 52 3.14 -0.20 8.13
CA ARG A 52 3.39 1.22 8.43
C ARG A 52 3.44 2.07 7.17
N ASN A 53 4.06 1.56 6.11
CA ASN A 53 4.12 2.24 4.82
C ASN A 53 2.72 2.41 4.21
N ILE A 54 1.88 1.37 4.23
CA ILE A 54 0.47 1.44 3.78
C ILE A 54 -0.30 2.49 4.60
N ALA A 55 -0.17 2.47 5.93
CA ALA A 55 -0.86 3.42 6.79
C ALA A 55 -0.49 4.88 6.45
N ARG A 56 0.80 5.16 6.24
CA ARG A 56 1.26 6.52 5.86
C ARG A 56 0.70 7.00 4.53
N ILE A 57 0.68 6.13 3.52
CA ILE A 57 0.09 6.46 2.20
C ILE A 57 -1.39 6.80 2.37
N LEU A 58 -2.15 5.97 3.09
CA LEU A 58 -3.57 6.21 3.34
C LEU A 58 -3.82 7.50 4.12
N THR A 59 -2.98 7.81 5.11
CA THR A 59 -3.06 9.08 5.85
C THR A 59 -2.86 10.27 4.92
N ILE A 60 -1.83 10.26 4.08
CA ILE A 60 -1.55 11.37 3.15
C ILE A 60 -2.66 11.52 2.10
N MET A 61 -3.18 10.42 1.57
CA MET A 61 -4.33 10.43 0.66
C MET A 61 -5.58 11.04 1.31
N ARG A 62 -5.74 10.89 2.63
CA ARG A 62 -6.86 11.46 3.39
C ARG A 62 -6.61 12.91 3.83
N GLU A 63 -5.36 13.30 4.07
CA GLU A 63 -4.95 14.65 4.45
C GLU A 63 -4.93 15.62 3.26
N ALA A 64 -4.69 15.14 2.04
CA ALA A 64 -4.75 15.98 0.85
C ALA A 64 -6.17 16.56 0.71
N PRO A 65 -6.37 17.88 0.89
CA PRO A 65 -7.68 18.49 0.76
C PRO A 65 -8.11 18.31 -0.69
N ALA A 66 -9.12 17.48 -0.92
CA ALA A 66 -9.58 17.18 -2.26
C ALA A 66 -9.98 18.46 -3.01
N PRO A 67 -9.44 18.73 -4.21
CA PRO A 67 -10.28 19.21 -5.28
C PRO A 67 -10.75 17.97 -6.04
N VAL A 68 -12.05 17.72 -5.90
CA VAL A 68 -12.93 16.98 -6.80
C VAL A 68 -12.69 15.47 -6.99
N ALA A 69 -13.82 14.77 -6.87
CA ALA A 69 -14.01 13.41 -7.32
C ALA A 69 -13.38 13.14 -8.69
N SER A 70 -12.76 11.97 -8.85
CA SER A 70 -12.78 11.28 -10.14
C SER A 70 -12.83 9.76 -9.95
N PRO A 71 -13.51 9.05 -10.85
CA PRO A 71 -14.34 7.89 -10.57
C PRO A 71 -13.54 6.60 -10.69
N ALA A 72 -13.51 5.78 -9.64
CA ALA A 72 -12.92 4.43 -9.73
C ALA A 72 -13.67 3.39 -8.91
N ALA A 73 -14.97 3.59 -8.69
CA ALA A 73 -15.92 2.50 -8.51
C ALA A 73 -16.28 1.81 -9.85
N ALA A 74 -15.55 2.10 -10.94
CA ALA A 74 -15.75 1.54 -12.26
C ALA A 74 -14.59 0.62 -12.65
N LYS A 75 -14.55 -0.56 -12.04
CA LYS A 75 -14.32 -1.82 -12.76
C LYS A 75 -15.17 -2.89 -12.07
N LYS A 76 -16.41 -3.01 -12.54
CA LYS A 76 -17.03 -4.33 -12.69
C LYS A 76 -16.10 -5.11 -13.62
N GLU A 77 -15.36 -6.06 -13.08
CA GLU A 77 -15.10 -7.33 -13.76
C GLU A 77 -16.26 -8.20 -13.25
N GLU A 78 -17.36 -8.43 -13.97
CA GLU A 78 -17.48 -9.15 -15.25
C GLU A 78 -16.45 -10.28 -15.35
N THR A 79 -16.76 -11.37 -14.67
CA THR A 79 -16.46 -12.74 -15.12
C THR A 79 -17.32 -13.73 -14.34
N ALA A 80 -18.06 -14.54 -15.11
CA ALA A 80 -18.95 -15.66 -14.78
C ALA A 80 -20.37 -15.33 -14.30
#